data_AF-A0A8A1L7T8-F1
#
_entry.id   AF-A0A8A1L7T8-F1
#
_cell.length_a   1.000
_cell.length_b   1.000
_cell.length_c   1.000
_cell.angle_alpha   90.00
_cell.angle_beta   90.00
_cell.angle_gamma   90.00
#
_symmetry.space_group_name_H-M   'P 1'
#
loop_
_entity.id
_entity.type
_entity.pdbx_description
1 polymer ?
#
loop_
_entity_poly.entity_id
_entity_poly.type
_entity_poly.pdbx_seq_one_letter_code
_entity_poly.pdbx_strand_id
1 'polypeptide(L)'
;MHSIVKTDKCTYFSFIMRLVLSTIFNLLIIAICLVPATSNTTLSSELNRIIKRDVYDMLSSVETDTNGILHLADDGILRSFDDTGNVLDYRRLNNSHLRAIASLYSKDINNHLLNIWNNIDGFEVKEKVIWHPSTDLYPLPLLQKSQSIFSPIRHHLLLQRIIPCADIRCTGHATCRDMGCERCIVADKIASGRCSFY
;
A
#
# COMPACT_ATOMS: atom_id res chain seq x y z
N MET A 1 -6.47 -88.36 -24.92
CA MET A 1 -6.63 -86.95 -25.32
C MET A 1 -7.35 -86.20 -24.20
N HIS A 2 -6.64 -85.35 -23.46
CA HIS A 2 -7.12 -84.13 -22.81
C HIS A 2 -5.91 -83.48 -22.12
N SER A 3 -5.32 -82.46 -22.75
CA SER A 3 -4.34 -81.59 -22.11
C SER A 3 -5.08 -80.46 -21.43
N ILE A 4 -5.04 -80.41 -20.10
CA ILE A 4 -5.55 -79.30 -19.30
C ILE A 4 -4.40 -78.30 -19.17
N VAL A 5 -4.54 -77.15 -19.81
CA VAL A 5 -3.62 -76.01 -19.69
C VAL A 5 -3.71 -75.47 -18.26
N LYS A 6 -2.66 -75.66 -17.46
CA LYS A 6 -2.47 -74.99 -16.17
C LYS A 6 -2.06 -73.54 -16.46
N THR A 7 -2.98 -72.60 -16.23
CA THR A 7 -2.64 -71.17 -16.21
C THR A 7 -2.02 -70.82 -14.85
N ASP A 8 -0.79 -70.32 -14.87
CA ASP A 8 -0.04 -69.93 -13.69
C ASP A 8 -0.70 -68.75 -12.95
N LYS A 9 -1.05 -68.97 -11.69
CA LYS A 9 -1.70 -67.97 -10.80
C LYS A 9 -0.84 -66.72 -10.58
N CYS A 10 0.48 -66.80 -10.76
CA CYS A 10 1.39 -65.67 -10.61
C CYS A 10 1.21 -64.58 -11.68
N THR A 11 0.92 -64.96 -12.92
CA THR A 11 0.74 -64.02 -14.04
C THR A 11 -0.58 -63.26 -13.91
N TYR A 12 -1.62 -63.92 -13.41
CA TYR A 12 -2.93 -63.33 -13.14
C TYR A 12 -2.88 -62.29 -12.00
N PHE A 13 -2.14 -62.58 -10.93
CA PHE A 13 -1.98 -61.66 -9.80
C PHE A 13 -1.18 -60.40 -10.18
N SER A 14 -0.13 -60.55 -11.01
CA SER A 14 0.66 -59.42 -11.53
C SER A 14 -0.17 -58.51 -12.44
N PHE A 15 -1.03 -59.09 -13.29
CA PHE A 15 -1.91 -58.34 -14.18
C PHE A 15 -2.99 -57.57 -13.40
N ILE A 16 -3.63 -58.21 -12.42
CA ILE A 16 -4.64 -57.54 -11.57
C ILE A 16 -4.00 -56.44 -10.73
N MET A 17 -2.81 -56.64 -10.16
CA MET A 17 -2.15 -55.58 -9.39
C MET A 17 -1.79 -54.36 -10.24
N ARG A 18 -1.36 -54.55 -11.49
CA ARG A 18 -1.10 -53.45 -12.43
C ARG A 18 -2.37 -52.70 -12.82
N LEU A 19 -3.49 -53.42 -13.00
CA LEU A 19 -4.78 -52.79 -13.32
C LEU A 19 -5.32 -51.95 -12.15
N VAL A 20 -5.24 -52.48 -10.92
CA VAL A 20 -5.72 -51.82 -9.70
C VAL A 20 -4.85 -50.61 -9.34
N LEU A 21 -3.53 -50.70 -9.48
CA LEU A 21 -2.63 -49.56 -9.26
C LEU A 21 -2.89 -48.44 -10.27
N SER A 22 -3.16 -48.77 -11.54
CA SER A 22 -3.46 -47.78 -12.60
C SER A 22 -4.81 -47.09 -12.39
N THR A 23 -5.85 -47.81 -11.97
CA THR A 23 -7.17 -47.20 -11.70
C THR A 23 -7.16 -46.33 -10.45
N ILE A 24 -6.44 -46.74 -9.40
CA ILE A 24 -6.23 -45.92 -8.19
C ILE A 24 -5.44 -44.64 -8.54
N PHE A 25 -4.40 -44.73 -9.36
CA PHE A 25 -3.63 -43.56 -9.79
C PHE A 25 -4.47 -42.58 -10.61
N ASN A 26 -5.29 -43.07 -11.53
CA ASN A 26 -6.18 -42.24 -12.34
C ASN A 26 -7.31 -41.61 -11.50
N LEU A 27 -7.87 -42.31 -10.51
CA LEU A 27 -8.86 -41.73 -9.58
C LEU A 27 -8.25 -40.65 -8.68
N LEU A 28 -6.98 -40.81 -8.26
CA LEU A 28 -6.28 -39.82 -7.45
C LEU A 28 -5.99 -38.52 -8.24
N ILE A 29 -5.67 -38.64 -9.53
CA ILE A 29 -5.45 -37.46 -10.42
C ILE A 29 -6.76 -36.70 -10.66
N ILE A 30 -7.89 -37.40 -10.84
CA ILE A 30 -9.20 -36.76 -11.04
C ILE A 30 -9.67 -36.02 -9.77
N ALA A 31 -9.36 -36.54 -8.58
CA ALA A 31 -9.69 -35.88 -7.31
C ALA A 31 -8.92 -34.56 -7.09
N ILE A 32 -7.68 -34.44 -7.60
CA ILE A 32 -6.88 -33.21 -7.51
C ILE A 32 -7.43 -32.12 -8.45
N CYS A 33 -8.04 -32.49 -9.58
CA CYS A 33 -8.59 -31.56 -10.56
C CYS A 33 -9.99 -31.00 -10.20
N LEU A 34 -10.65 -31.52 -9.16
CA LEU A 34 -11.99 -31.09 -8.72
C LEU A 34 -11.97 -30.13 -7.52
N VAL A 35 -10.79 -29.80 -6.97
CA VAL A 35 -10.69 -28.73 -5.98
C VAL A 35 -10.65 -27.39 -6.75
N PRO A 36 -11.69 -26.55 -6.67
CA PRO A 36 -11.61 -25.23 -7.27
C PRO A 36 -10.47 -24.46 -6.58
N ALA A 37 -9.62 -23.80 -7.36
CA ALA A 37 -8.55 -22.93 -6.89
C ALA A 37 -9.14 -21.71 -6.16
N THR A 38 -9.58 -21.88 -4.91
CA THR A 38 -10.24 -20.84 -4.10
C THR A 38 -9.37 -20.31 -2.96
N SER A 39 -8.16 -20.83 -2.77
CA SER A 39 -7.29 -20.46 -1.64
C SER A 39 -6.49 -19.17 -1.83
N ASN A 40 -6.21 -18.73 -3.07
CA ASN A 40 -5.29 -17.60 -3.31
C ASN A 40 -5.95 -16.21 -3.14
N THR A 41 -7.27 -16.12 -3.26
CA THR A 41 -8.02 -14.85 -3.20
C THR A 41 -8.30 -14.37 -1.79
N THR A 42 -8.37 -15.27 -0.80
CA THR A 42 -8.64 -14.93 0.60
C THR A 42 -7.40 -14.47 1.35
N LEU A 43 -6.23 -15.06 1.06
CA LEU A 43 -4.97 -14.65 1.68
C LEU A 43 -4.51 -13.25 1.21
N SER A 44 -4.67 -12.97 -0.09
CA SER A 44 -4.28 -11.68 -0.67
C SER A 44 -5.18 -10.54 -0.19
N SER A 45 -6.49 -10.78 -0.04
CA SER A 45 -7.41 -9.76 0.48
C SER A 45 -7.15 -9.44 1.96
N GLU A 46 -6.83 -10.45 2.77
CA GLU A 46 -6.50 -10.24 4.18
C GLU A 46 -5.17 -9.51 4.36
N LEU A 47 -4.13 -9.86 3.58
CA LEU A 47 -2.86 -9.14 3.57
C LEU A 47 -3.05 -7.66 3.21
N ASN A 48 -3.86 -7.38 2.18
CA ASN A 48 -4.18 -6.01 1.79
C ASN A 48 -4.90 -5.24 2.91
N ARG A 49 -5.77 -5.90 3.68
CA ARG A 49 -6.45 -5.29 4.83
C ARG A 49 -5.48 -4.96 5.95
N ILE A 50 -4.54 -5.86 6.23
CA ILE A 50 -3.47 -5.67 7.23
C ILE A 50 -2.59 -4.48 6.83
N ILE A 51 -2.11 -4.45 5.60
CA ILE A 51 -1.26 -3.35 5.09
C ILE A 51 -1.99 -2.00 5.18
N LYS A 52 -3.28 -1.95 4.84
CA LYS A 52 -4.06 -0.71 4.95
C LYS A 52 -4.22 -0.21 6.38
N ARG A 53 -4.38 -1.13 7.35
CA ARG A 53 -4.42 -0.79 8.76
C ARG A 53 -3.05 -0.29 9.24
N ASP A 54 -1.98 -0.96 8.85
CA ASP A 54 -0.63 -0.55 9.22
C ASP A 54 -0.30 0.85 8.69
N VAL A 55 -0.65 1.14 7.43
CA VAL A 55 -0.55 2.49 6.85
C VAL A 55 -1.36 3.52 7.66
N TYR A 56 -2.58 3.19 8.08
CA TYR A 56 -3.39 4.07 8.93
C TYR A 56 -2.69 4.35 10.28
N ASP A 57 -2.19 3.32 10.94
CA ASP A 57 -1.53 3.42 12.24
C ASP A 57 -0.22 4.23 12.13
N MET A 58 0.52 4.06 11.04
CA MET A 58 1.70 4.87 10.73
C MET A 58 1.36 6.35 10.53
N LEU A 59 0.31 6.65 9.75
CA LEU A 59 -0.08 8.03 9.44
C LEU A 59 -0.68 8.76 10.66
N SER A 60 -1.39 8.04 11.54
CA SER A 60 -2.07 8.63 12.70
C SER A 60 -1.18 8.73 13.94
N SER A 61 -0.17 7.87 14.08
CA SER A 61 0.73 7.88 15.25
C SER A 61 1.86 8.90 15.18
N VAL A 62 2.16 9.47 14.00
CA VAL A 62 3.27 10.42 13.84
C VAL A 62 2.96 11.73 14.55
N GLU A 63 3.93 12.27 15.29
CA GLU A 63 3.83 13.57 15.94
C GLU A 63 3.72 14.68 14.88
N THR A 64 2.89 15.71 15.12
CA THR A 64 2.66 16.79 14.15
C THR A 64 2.71 18.15 14.81
N ASP A 65 3.21 19.13 14.06
CA ASP A 65 3.02 20.54 14.41
C ASP A 65 1.69 21.07 13.87
N THR A 66 1.12 22.05 14.58
CA THR A 66 -0.13 22.70 14.21
C THR A 66 -0.07 23.37 12.83
N ASN A 67 1.08 23.93 12.45
CA ASN A 67 1.29 24.61 11.17
C ASN A 67 2.20 23.81 10.23
N GLY A 68 2.59 22.61 10.65
CA GLY A 68 3.45 21.70 9.91
C GLY A 68 2.77 20.98 8.75
N ILE A 69 3.45 19.94 8.26
CA ILE A 69 2.97 19.09 7.18
C ILE A 69 3.53 17.67 7.29
N LEU A 70 2.73 16.68 6.89
CA LEU A 70 3.22 15.33 6.65
C LEU A 70 3.65 15.18 5.19
N HIS A 71 4.86 14.66 4.97
CA HIS A 71 5.40 14.45 3.65
C HIS A 71 5.94 13.03 3.50
N LEU A 72 5.39 12.28 2.53
CA LEU A 72 5.95 11.02 2.08
C LEU A 72 6.85 11.29 0.88
N ALA A 73 8.15 11.24 1.10
CA ALA A 73 9.18 11.55 0.11
C ALA A 73 9.58 10.32 -0.72
N ASP A 74 10.37 10.55 -1.78
CA ASP A 74 10.77 9.53 -2.76
C ASP A 74 11.75 8.48 -2.21
N ASP A 75 12.27 8.71 -0.99
CA ASP A 75 13.11 7.76 -0.25
C ASP A 75 12.29 6.78 0.61
N GLY A 76 10.96 6.84 0.55
CA GLY A 76 10.08 5.94 1.30
C GLY A 76 9.94 6.31 2.78
N ILE A 77 10.32 7.52 3.16
CA ILE A 77 10.17 8.03 4.52
C ILE A 77 8.99 9.01 4.56
N LEU A 78 8.05 8.73 5.46
CA LEU A 78 7.06 9.71 5.89
C LEU A 78 7.70 10.58 6.96
N ARG A 79 7.89 11.87 6.68
CA ARG A 79 8.40 12.86 7.62
C ARG A 79 7.28 13.79 8.08
N SER A 80 7.28 14.12 9.35
CA SER A 80 6.54 15.25 9.90
C SER A 80 7.46 16.45 9.97
N PHE A 81 7.09 17.51 9.27
CA PHE A 81 7.82 18.76 9.29
C PHE A 81 7.05 19.80 10.10
N ASP A 82 7.77 20.61 10.88
CA ASP A 82 7.22 21.84 11.43
C ASP A 82 7.09 22.94 10.35
N ASP A 83 6.58 24.11 10.76
CA ASP A 83 6.33 25.22 9.85
C ASP A 83 7.58 25.97 9.37
N THR A 84 8.74 25.66 9.94
CA THR A 84 10.08 26.14 9.57
C THR A 84 10.87 25.12 8.74
N GLY A 85 10.37 23.89 8.63
CA GLY A 85 10.99 22.81 7.87
C GLY A 85 11.94 21.91 8.67
N ASN A 86 11.87 21.91 10.00
CA ASN A 86 12.55 20.89 10.81
C ASN A 86 11.73 19.60 10.81
N VAL A 87 12.43 18.45 10.80
CA VAL A 87 11.78 17.14 10.97
C VAL A 87 11.51 16.90 12.45
N LEU A 88 10.26 16.62 12.80
CA LEU A 88 9.80 16.34 14.18
C LEU A 88 9.74 14.84 14.47
N ASP A 89 9.19 14.07 13.53
CA ASP A 89 9.00 12.63 13.65
C ASP A 89 8.97 12.00 12.25
N TYR A 90 9.12 10.67 12.18
CA TYR A 90 9.11 9.94 10.93
C TYR A 90 8.58 8.52 11.03
N ARG A 91 8.16 7.96 9.89
CA ARG A 91 7.90 6.52 9.71
C ARG A 91 8.64 6.01 8.48
N ARG A 92 9.14 4.79 8.56
CA ARG A 92 9.78 4.07 7.44
C ARG A 92 8.72 3.22 6.75
N LEU A 93 8.60 3.38 5.43
CA LEU A 93 7.64 2.63 4.62
C LEU A 93 8.40 1.76 3.64
N ASN A 94 8.04 0.47 3.62
CA ASN A 94 8.51 -0.45 2.61
C ASN A 94 7.65 -0.33 1.33
N ASN A 95 8.01 -1.09 0.29
CA ASN A 95 7.32 -1.01 -0.99
C ASN A 95 5.82 -1.35 -0.92
N SER A 96 5.40 -2.27 -0.05
CA SER A 96 3.99 -2.64 0.05
C SER A 96 3.15 -1.52 0.66
N HIS A 97 3.69 -0.80 1.65
CA HIS A 97 3.05 0.38 2.24
C HIS A 97 2.93 1.52 1.20
N LEU A 98 3.99 1.77 0.44
CA LEU A 98 4.00 2.78 -0.63
C LEU A 98 2.95 2.49 -1.70
N ARG A 99 2.81 1.22 -2.13
CA ARG A 99 1.75 0.81 -3.07
C ARG A 99 0.35 0.99 -2.50
N ALA A 100 0.15 0.67 -1.22
CA ALA A 100 -1.13 0.88 -0.56
C ALA A 100 -1.50 2.37 -0.49
N ILE A 101 -0.54 3.25 -0.19
CA ILE A 101 -0.75 4.70 -0.20
C ILE A 101 -1.06 5.20 -1.60
N ALA A 102 -0.28 4.78 -2.61
CA ALA A 102 -0.52 5.15 -4.00
C ALA A 102 -1.95 4.81 -4.44
N SER A 103 -2.52 3.70 -3.95
CA SER A 103 -3.89 3.26 -4.28
C SER A 103 -5.01 4.19 -3.79
N LEU A 104 -4.69 5.12 -2.88
CA LEU A 104 -5.63 6.14 -2.38
C LEU A 104 -5.78 7.34 -3.33
N TYR A 105 -4.95 7.43 -4.37
CA TYR A 105 -4.95 8.53 -5.33
C TYR A 105 -5.69 8.16 -6.61
N SER A 106 -6.00 9.17 -7.44
CA SER A 106 -6.56 8.96 -8.78
C SER A 106 -5.62 8.10 -9.63
N LYS A 107 -6.14 7.45 -10.66
CA LYS A 107 -5.36 6.53 -11.51
C LYS A 107 -4.06 7.14 -12.05
N ASP A 108 -4.08 8.38 -12.51
CA ASP A 108 -2.89 9.04 -13.08
C ASP A 108 -1.83 9.30 -12.00
N ILE A 109 -2.24 9.78 -10.83
CA ILE A 109 -1.34 10.00 -9.70
C ILE A 109 -0.83 8.67 -9.15
N ASN A 110 -1.71 7.66 -9.03
CA ASN A 110 -1.33 6.31 -8.63
C ASN A 110 -0.22 5.76 -9.54
N ASN A 111 -0.39 5.84 -10.87
CA ASN A 111 0.62 5.38 -11.82
C ASN A 111 1.95 6.12 -11.66
N HIS A 112 1.90 7.43 -11.48
CA HIS A 112 3.08 8.26 -11.23
C HIS A 112 3.82 7.83 -9.94
N LEU A 113 3.08 7.72 -8.83
CA LEU A 113 3.62 7.30 -7.53
C LEU A 113 4.20 5.88 -7.58
N LEU A 114 3.54 4.95 -8.27
CA LEU A 114 4.05 3.59 -8.45
C LEU A 114 5.34 3.54 -9.28
N ASN A 115 5.50 4.47 -10.23
CA ASN A 115 6.72 4.57 -11.04
C ASN A 115 7.90 5.09 -10.20
N ILE A 116 7.71 6.18 -9.46
CA ILE A 116 8.78 6.79 -8.66
C ILE A 116 9.15 5.93 -7.44
N TRP A 117 8.18 5.26 -6.81
CA TRP A 117 8.42 4.41 -5.65
C TRP A 117 8.71 2.96 -6.00
N ASN A 118 8.98 2.67 -7.28
CA ASN A 118 9.33 1.33 -7.69
C ASN A 118 10.63 0.88 -7.02
N ASN A 119 10.57 -0.25 -6.29
CA ASN A 119 11.69 -0.81 -5.53
C ASN A 119 12.29 0.12 -4.45
N ILE A 120 11.54 1.12 -3.99
CA ILE A 120 11.93 1.91 -2.83
C ILE A 120 11.58 1.17 -1.53
N ASP A 121 12.52 1.17 -0.59
CA ASP A 121 12.34 0.70 0.79
C ASP A 121 12.95 1.69 1.79
N GLY A 122 12.08 2.38 2.54
CA GLY A 122 12.48 3.34 3.56
C GLY A 122 13.28 2.73 4.72
N PHE A 123 13.32 1.42 4.87
CA PHE A 123 14.17 0.77 5.88
C PHE A 123 15.66 0.79 5.52
N GLU A 124 16.01 0.99 4.25
CA GLU A 124 17.39 1.10 3.79
C GLU A 124 18.00 2.49 4.03
N VAL A 125 17.18 3.49 4.34
CA VAL A 125 17.62 4.88 4.54
C VAL A 125 18.36 5.03 5.88
N LYS A 126 19.54 5.65 5.85
CA LYS A 126 20.31 5.93 7.07
C LYS A 126 19.63 7.01 7.90
N GLU A 127 19.58 6.81 9.22
CA GLU A 127 18.90 7.72 10.14
C GLU A 127 19.35 9.19 10.03
N LYS A 128 20.64 9.44 9.78
CA LYS A 128 21.14 10.80 9.56
C LYS A 128 20.42 11.54 8.42
N VAL A 129 20.09 10.83 7.33
CA VAL A 129 19.39 11.37 6.14
C VAL A 129 17.90 11.57 6.43
N ILE A 130 17.34 10.85 7.40
CA ILE A 130 15.96 11.02 7.82
C ILE A 130 15.75 12.37 8.48
N TRP A 131 16.60 12.68 9.47
CA TRP A 131 16.52 13.93 10.23
C TRP A 131 17.06 15.15 9.47
N HIS A 132 17.98 14.95 8.53
CA HIS A 132 18.57 16.01 7.71
C HIS A 132 18.49 15.65 6.22
N PRO A 133 17.27 15.63 5.64
CA PRO A 133 17.08 15.32 4.23
C PRO A 133 17.74 16.37 3.34
N SER A 134 18.16 15.96 2.15
CA SER A 134 18.54 16.90 1.10
C SER A 134 17.31 17.67 0.60
N THR A 135 17.52 18.84 0.01
CA THR A 135 16.45 19.76 -0.41
C THR A 135 15.45 19.14 -1.40
N ASP A 136 15.89 18.13 -2.15
CA ASP A 136 15.04 17.38 -3.07
C ASP A 136 14.08 16.42 -2.37
N LEU A 137 14.17 16.21 -1.05
CA LEU A 137 13.22 15.42 -0.27
C LEU A 137 12.28 16.29 0.57
N TYR A 138 12.29 17.61 0.34
CA TYR A 138 11.37 18.55 0.99
C TYR A 138 10.06 18.70 0.20
N PRO A 139 8.92 18.84 0.88
CA PRO A 139 7.65 19.09 0.23
C PRO A 139 7.64 20.50 -0.38
N LEU A 140 7.10 20.61 -1.61
CA LEU A 140 7.02 21.89 -2.32
C LEU A 140 6.36 23.04 -1.53
N PRO A 141 5.28 22.83 -0.76
CA PRO A 141 4.69 23.89 0.06
C PRO A 141 5.67 24.58 1.01
N LEU A 142 6.63 23.84 1.59
CA LEU A 142 7.64 24.44 2.48
C LEU A 142 8.67 25.26 1.71
N LEU A 143 9.06 24.79 0.52
CA LEU A 143 10.00 25.51 -0.35
C LEU A 143 9.36 26.80 -0.92
N GLN A 144 8.07 26.74 -1.26
CA GLN A 144 7.31 27.84 -1.87
C GLN A 144 6.76 28.86 -0.86
N LYS A 145 6.74 28.54 0.44
CA LYS A 145 6.41 29.50 1.53
C LYS A 145 7.33 30.73 1.50
N SER A 146 8.52 30.60 0.91
CA SER A 146 9.45 31.71 0.66
C SER A 146 9.02 32.68 -0.46
N GLN A 147 7.99 32.34 -1.28
CA GLN A 147 7.70 33.08 -2.52
C GLN A 147 6.23 33.36 -2.85
N SER A 148 5.21 33.02 -2.04
CA SER A 148 3.85 33.43 -2.42
C SER A 148 2.85 33.68 -1.29
N ILE A 149 2.28 34.89 -1.34
CA ILE A 149 1.04 35.33 -0.71
C ILE A 149 -0.10 34.63 -1.46
N PHE A 150 -0.51 33.44 -1.04
CA PHE A 150 -1.79 32.88 -1.46
C PHE A 150 -2.83 33.15 -0.37
N SER A 151 -3.76 34.04 -0.71
CA SER A 151 -4.89 34.42 0.13
C SER A 151 -5.80 33.20 0.34
N PRO A 152 -6.19 32.86 1.59
CA PRO A 152 -7.13 31.78 1.82
C PRO A 152 -8.46 32.19 1.17
N ILE A 153 -8.94 31.39 0.23
CA ILE A 153 -10.30 31.54 -0.26
C ILE A 153 -11.21 31.27 0.93
N ARG A 154 -11.73 32.35 1.55
CA ARG A 154 -12.82 32.27 2.51
C ARG A 154 -14.03 31.70 1.80
N HIS A 155 -14.16 30.39 1.78
CA HIS A 155 -15.44 29.77 1.49
C HIS A 155 -16.33 29.90 2.72
N HIS A 156 -16.95 31.08 2.81
CA HIS A 156 -18.05 31.33 3.70
C HIS A 156 -19.19 30.38 3.30
N LEU A 157 -19.43 29.40 4.17
CA LEU A 157 -20.66 28.63 4.36
C LEU A 157 -21.85 29.07 3.50
N LEU A 158 -22.08 28.45 2.33
CA LEU A 158 -23.40 28.34 1.71
C LEU A 158 -23.48 27.05 0.88
N LEU A 159 -24.39 26.16 1.29
CA LEU A 159 -24.72 24.82 0.77
C LEU A 159 -23.78 23.67 1.21
N GLN A 160 -24.20 22.93 2.24
CA GLN A 160 -23.54 21.73 2.80
C GLN A 160 -23.51 20.58 1.78
N ARG A 161 -22.61 20.66 0.80
CA ARG A 161 -22.05 19.46 0.21
C ARG A 161 -20.92 19.05 1.15
N ILE A 162 -21.05 17.88 1.80
CA ILE A 162 -19.94 17.30 2.56
C ILE A 162 -18.83 17.01 1.54
N ILE A 163 -17.81 17.85 1.50
CA ILE A 163 -16.64 17.64 0.63
C ILE A 163 -15.75 16.63 1.37
N PRO A 164 -15.44 15.46 0.78
CA PRO A 164 -14.51 14.53 1.39
C PRO A 164 -13.15 15.21 1.62
N CYS A 165 -12.52 14.98 2.78
CA CYS A 165 -11.20 15.57 3.07
C CYS A 165 -10.17 15.31 1.98
N ALA A 166 -10.22 14.12 1.37
CA ALA A 166 -9.36 13.76 0.26
C ALA A 166 -9.47 14.77 -0.91
N ASP A 167 -10.60 15.43 -1.13
CA ASP A 167 -10.76 16.37 -2.24
C ASP A 167 -10.29 17.80 -1.90
N ILE A 168 -9.89 18.05 -0.66
CA ILE A 168 -9.42 19.35 -0.17
C ILE A 168 -7.90 19.41 -0.31
N ARG A 169 -7.41 20.47 -0.98
CA ARG A 169 -5.97 20.75 -1.11
C ARG A 169 -5.47 21.55 0.09
N CYS A 170 -4.22 21.32 0.46
CA CYS A 170 -3.62 21.96 1.63
C CYS A 170 -2.14 22.30 1.42
N THR A 171 -1.68 23.28 2.19
CA THR A 171 -0.25 23.65 2.32
C THR A 171 0.28 23.39 3.73
N GLY A 172 -0.56 22.96 4.66
CA GLY A 172 -0.21 22.60 6.03
C GLY A 172 -1.45 22.15 6.83
N HIS A 173 -1.23 21.64 8.04
CA HIS A 173 -2.27 21.08 8.91
C HIS A 173 -3.39 22.08 9.25
N ALA A 174 -3.06 23.36 9.45
CA ALA A 174 -4.04 24.41 9.73
C ALA A 174 -5.16 24.50 8.68
N THR A 175 -4.81 24.46 7.38
CA THR A 175 -5.79 24.49 6.28
C THR A 175 -6.80 23.35 6.36
N CYS A 176 -6.36 22.16 6.78
CA CYS A 176 -7.23 21.00 6.90
C CYS A 176 -8.15 21.10 8.12
N ARG A 177 -7.64 21.58 9.24
CA ARG A 177 -8.43 21.76 10.48
C ARG A 177 -9.51 22.83 10.31
N ASP A 178 -9.23 23.90 9.58
CA ASP A 178 -10.24 24.92 9.24
C ASP A 178 -11.41 24.34 8.43
N MET A 179 -11.17 23.24 7.70
CA MET A 179 -12.17 22.54 6.90
C MET A 179 -12.80 21.33 7.62
N GLY A 180 -12.47 21.09 8.89
CA GLY A 180 -12.97 19.96 9.67
C GLY A 180 -12.26 18.61 9.41
N CYS A 181 -11.08 18.64 8.78
CA CYS A 181 -10.16 17.52 8.64
C CYS A 181 -9.02 17.62 9.67
N GLU A 182 -8.07 16.69 9.68
CA GLU A 182 -6.97 16.71 10.66
C GLU A 182 -5.62 17.04 10.05
N ARG A 183 -5.22 16.29 9.02
CA ARG A 183 -3.84 16.33 8.52
C ARG A 183 -3.71 16.72 7.07
N CYS A 184 -2.65 17.48 6.77
CA CYS A 184 -2.20 17.73 5.42
C CYS A 184 -1.09 16.76 5.05
N ILE A 185 -1.31 15.96 4.00
CA ILE A 185 -0.35 14.94 3.54
C ILE A 185 0.09 15.29 2.12
N VAL A 186 1.39 15.35 1.89
CA VAL A 186 2.03 15.54 0.58
C VAL A 186 2.76 14.26 0.22
N ALA A 187 2.38 13.62 -0.88
CA ALA A 187 3.14 12.54 -1.47
C ALA A 187 3.97 13.09 -2.63
N ASP A 188 5.28 12.76 -2.67
CA ASP A 188 6.21 13.25 -3.71
C ASP A 188 6.22 14.80 -3.82
N LYS A 189 6.83 15.36 -4.85
CA LYS A 189 6.87 16.79 -5.18
C LYS A 189 5.61 17.23 -5.91
N ILE A 190 4.44 16.81 -5.42
CA ILE A 190 3.17 17.34 -5.91
C ILE A 190 2.96 18.72 -5.30
N ALA A 191 2.53 19.69 -6.12
CA ALA A 191 2.44 21.12 -5.77
C ALA A 191 1.52 21.44 -4.57
N SER A 192 0.65 20.51 -4.17
CA SER A 192 -0.28 20.70 -3.06
C SER A 192 -0.55 19.38 -2.36
N GLY A 193 -0.64 19.40 -1.03
CA GLY A 193 -1.08 18.25 -0.24
C GLY A 193 -2.58 18.00 -0.35
N ARG A 194 -3.03 16.92 0.26
CA ARG A 194 -4.45 16.57 0.44
C ARG A 194 -4.78 16.47 1.92
N CYS A 195 -5.98 16.90 2.29
CA CYS A 195 -6.45 16.73 3.66
C CYS A 195 -6.86 15.28 3.94
N SER A 196 -6.68 14.86 5.19
CA SER A 196 -7.10 13.56 5.70
C SER A 196 -7.61 13.64 7.14
N PHE A 197 -8.30 12.58 7.57
CA PHE A 197 -8.76 12.36 8.95
C PHE A 197 -7.80 11.53 9.81
N TYR A 198 -6.65 11.11 9.24
CA TYR A 198 -5.61 10.41 10.01
C TYR A 198 -4.89 11.39 10.92
#